data_AF-A0A1R2B3J4-F1
#
_entry.id   AF-A0A1R2B3J4-F1
#
_cell.length_a   1.000
_cell.length_b   1.000
_cell.length_c   1.000
_cell.angle_alpha   90.00
_cell.angle_beta   90.00
_cell.angle_gamma   90.00
#
_symmetry.space_group_name_H-M   'P 1'
#
loop_
_entity.id
_entity.type
_entity.pdbx_description
1 polymer ?
#
loop_
_entity_poly.entity_id
_entity_poly.type
_entity_poly.pdbx_seq_one_letter_code
_entity_poly.pdbx_strand_id
1 'polypeptide(L)'
;MVLLGKLLKGRSTRAPKDLRDIRVRRIKVQIQQEDLKNEEEFRKRKREHLRNSIQEEQKITNFNNKKLLTEWRKIMRMAKTDELKREIEIFSQNHEREVDSKDAVMQMLDRDLEEAEEQYQTALRNYMIHVDRLLYLQETRLQGLEEEFKRDLRILEEEFTLERQEIVETHRYEKKELQDVIHAVQEEEKARQDKLKSDHESNLESSKRNEETSILQRTLESKTNDLKRELELNFTNYQQGSKDLHNQFYTLMQKNQEASKDIEKLHRQVEAYKNTIEKLKTEAAKTEKECAARNQTLKNELDTVTRHYHELKNKMIQFREEEVRRLTLLINNSRDTTSKLRDQVNLGSKILKLAELCRKLETEREKVIPFYASDPEALNEEKELLENDRIEAPMQNLAQLQEILQFLNPEYAYDEFAALENFYKRFNKVLLDKLAIEKQKKQLEKENLFFKSLLKQYLDGVSVNEDVMSGPNPLLVVNNRIQLNRPPVERVDKPIIEAAHVIQNRIR
;
A
#
# COMPACT_ATOMS: atom_id res chain seq x y z
N MET A 1 24.29 -46.88 -86.44
CA MET A 1 25.06 -47.65 -87.46
C MET A 1 26.49 -47.16 -87.41
N VAL A 2 27.36 -47.82 -86.65
CA VAL A 2 28.34 -48.80 -87.16
C VAL A 2 29.20 -48.18 -88.28
N LEU A 3 30.34 -47.62 -87.88
CA LEU A 3 31.47 -47.28 -88.75
C LEU A 3 32.30 -48.56 -88.94
N LEU A 4 32.09 -49.26 -90.05
CA LEU A 4 32.94 -50.35 -90.53
C LEU A 4 33.29 -50.10 -91.99
N GLY A 5 34.58 -50.23 -92.34
CA GLY A 5 34.97 -50.48 -93.73
C GLY A 5 36.20 -49.73 -94.22
N LYS A 6 37.40 -50.13 -93.77
CA LYS A 6 38.61 -50.01 -94.60
C LYS A 6 38.70 -51.28 -95.45
N LEU A 7 38.62 -51.15 -96.78
CA LEU A 7 39.01 -52.22 -97.71
C LEU A 7 40.20 -51.75 -98.55
N LEU A 8 41.37 -52.32 -98.24
CA LEU A 8 42.55 -52.34 -99.09
C LEU A 8 42.25 -53.23 -100.31
N LYS A 9 42.49 -52.70 -101.51
CA LYS A 9 42.37 -53.43 -102.78
C LYS A 9 43.78 -53.76 -103.26
N GLY A 10 44.15 -55.04 -103.23
CA GLY A 10 45.44 -55.54 -103.70
C GLY A 10 45.29 -56.78 -104.57
N ARG A 11 45.72 -56.63 -105.83
CA ARG A 11 46.21 -57.64 -106.79
C ARG A 11 45.23 -58.50 -107.62
N SER A 12 45.08 -58.01 -108.84
CA SER A 12 44.81 -58.63 -110.15
C SER A 12 45.43 -60.00 -110.43
N THR A 13 44.69 -60.87 -111.14
CA THR A 13 45.23 -61.73 -112.21
C THR A 13 44.34 -61.68 -113.47
N ARG A 14 45.00 -61.82 -114.63
CA ARG A 14 44.55 -62.05 -116.02
C ARG A 14 44.44 -60.86 -116.99
N ALA A 15 45.32 -60.95 -117.99
CA ALA A 15 45.41 -60.27 -119.28
C ALA A 15 44.28 -60.70 -120.26
N PRO A 16 44.28 -60.31 -121.55
CA PRO A 16 44.91 -59.16 -122.22
C PRO A 16 43.88 -58.23 -122.89
N LYS A 17 44.42 -57.16 -123.45
CA LYS A 17 43.77 -56.02 -124.10
C LYS A 17 43.14 -56.40 -125.43
N ASP A 18 41.94 -55.87 -125.70
CA ASP A 18 41.53 -55.57 -127.07
C ASP A 18 40.94 -54.14 -127.13
N LEU A 19 41.57 -53.33 -127.99
CA LEU A 19 41.35 -51.90 -128.12
C LEU A 19 40.11 -51.63 -128.99
N ARG A 20 38.94 -51.36 -128.39
CA ARG A 20 37.82 -50.72 -129.10
C ARG A 20 36.67 -50.14 -128.25
N ASP A 21 36.86 -49.82 -126.96
CA ASP A 21 35.72 -49.49 -126.07
C ASP A 21 35.93 -48.35 -125.05
N ILE A 22 36.45 -47.20 -125.50
CA ILE A 22 36.69 -46.01 -124.64
C ILE A 22 35.54 -44.98 -124.73
N ARG A 23 34.68 -45.05 -125.75
CA ARG A 23 33.61 -44.05 -125.97
C ARG A 23 32.29 -44.38 -125.25
N VAL A 24 31.94 -45.66 -125.06
CA VAL A 24 30.66 -46.08 -124.44
C VAL A 24 30.68 -45.99 -122.91
N ARG A 25 31.84 -46.22 -122.26
CA ARG A 25 31.98 -46.10 -120.79
C ARG A 25 31.86 -44.66 -120.28
N ARG A 26 32.22 -43.66 -121.10
CA ARG A 26 32.12 -42.24 -120.71
C ARG A 26 30.64 -41.79 -120.60
N ILE A 27 29.78 -42.28 -121.48
CA ILE A 27 28.34 -41.94 -121.49
C ILE A 27 27.60 -42.61 -120.33
N LYS A 28 27.87 -43.88 -120.03
CA LYS A 28 27.24 -44.59 -118.89
C LYS A 28 27.61 -43.99 -117.53
N VAL A 29 28.86 -43.56 -117.36
CA VAL A 29 29.31 -42.89 -116.13
C VAL A 29 28.69 -41.49 -116.02
N GLN A 30 28.49 -40.78 -117.13
CA GLN A 30 27.80 -39.48 -117.13
C GLN A 30 26.33 -39.62 -116.71
N ILE A 31 25.59 -40.60 -117.26
CA ILE A 31 24.17 -40.84 -116.89
C ILE A 31 24.05 -41.24 -115.41
N GLN A 32 24.89 -42.15 -114.91
CA GLN A 32 24.88 -42.52 -113.48
C GLN A 32 25.28 -41.37 -112.55
N GLN A 33 26.18 -40.49 -112.99
CA GLN A 33 26.52 -39.28 -112.24
C GLN A 33 25.40 -38.24 -112.28
N GLU A 34 24.65 -38.13 -113.38
CA GLU A 34 23.45 -37.28 -113.45
C GLU A 34 22.30 -37.83 -112.61
N ASP A 35 22.06 -39.14 -112.59
CA ASP A 35 21.01 -39.75 -111.76
C ASP A 35 21.32 -39.61 -110.26
N LEU A 36 22.57 -39.83 -109.85
CA LEU A 36 23.00 -39.60 -108.46
C LEU A 36 22.91 -38.12 -108.07
N LYS A 37 23.24 -37.20 -108.98
CA LYS A 37 23.06 -35.75 -108.75
C LYS A 37 21.59 -35.38 -108.64
N ASN A 38 20.72 -35.92 -109.49
CA ASN A 38 19.28 -35.69 -109.45
C ASN A 38 18.67 -36.25 -108.15
N GLU A 39 19.13 -37.41 -107.67
CA GLU A 39 18.67 -38.00 -106.41
C GLU A 39 19.21 -37.23 -105.18
N GLU A 40 20.44 -36.73 -105.22
CA GLU A 40 20.97 -35.82 -104.20
C GLU A 40 20.26 -34.46 -104.19
N GLU A 41 19.95 -33.89 -105.36
CA GLU A 41 19.15 -32.68 -105.48
C GLU A 41 17.73 -32.89 -104.97
N PHE A 42 17.09 -34.02 -105.30
CA PHE A 42 15.77 -34.36 -104.78
C PHE A 42 15.80 -34.51 -103.25
N ARG A 43 16.82 -35.18 -102.69
CA ARG A 43 17.02 -35.29 -101.24
C ARG A 43 17.29 -33.94 -100.59
N LYS A 44 18.05 -33.04 -101.24
CA LYS A 44 18.27 -31.66 -100.78
C LYS A 44 16.98 -30.85 -100.79
N ARG A 45 16.23 -30.86 -101.89
CA ARG A 45 14.92 -30.18 -102.01
C ARG A 45 13.93 -30.69 -100.97
N LYS A 46 13.88 -32.00 -100.73
CA LYS A 46 13.04 -32.60 -99.67
C LYS A 46 13.48 -32.15 -98.27
N ARG A 47 14.80 -32.13 -97.99
CA ARG A 47 15.34 -31.62 -96.72
C ARG A 47 15.06 -30.13 -96.53
N GLU A 48 15.18 -29.33 -97.58
CA GLU A 48 14.85 -27.90 -97.55
C GLU A 48 13.35 -27.67 -97.33
N HIS A 49 12.48 -28.46 -97.97
CA HIS A 49 11.05 -28.39 -97.75
C HIS A 49 10.69 -28.73 -96.29
N LEU A 50 11.22 -29.83 -95.74
CA LEU A 50 11.02 -30.15 -94.32
C LEU A 50 11.59 -29.06 -93.41
N ARG A 51 12.74 -28.48 -93.74
CA ARG A 51 13.33 -27.39 -92.95
C ARG A 51 12.46 -26.14 -92.97
N ASN A 52 11.88 -25.80 -94.12
CA ASN A 52 10.97 -24.67 -94.27
C ASN A 52 9.65 -24.93 -93.53
N SER A 53 9.07 -26.12 -93.62
CA SER A 53 7.88 -26.50 -92.85
C SER A 53 8.13 -26.43 -91.35
N ILE A 54 9.28 -26.93 -90.87
CA ILE A 54 9.65 -26.81 -89.45
C ILE A 54 9.81 -25.33 -89.04
N GLN A 55 10.38 -24.48 -89.90
CA GLN A 55 10.51 -23.05 -89.60
C GLN A 55 9.15 -22.33 -89.58
N GLU A 56 8.23 -22.69 -90.46
CA GLU A 56 6.87 -22.16 -90.48
C GLU A 56 6.08 -22.61 -89.24
N GLU A 57 6.16 -23.90 -88.88
CA GLU A 57 5.59 -24.40 -87.63
C GLU A 57 6.20 -23.73 -86.40
N GLN A 58 7.51 -23.48 -86.38
CA GLN A 58 8.17 -22.74 -85.30
C GLN A 58 7.68 -21.29 -85.23
N LYS A 59 7.47 -20.61 -86.37
CA LYS A 59 6.92 -19.25 -86.40
C LYS A 59 5.48 -19.22 -85.88
N ILE A 60 4.64 -20.16 -86.30
CA ILE A 60 3.26 -20.30 -85.84
C ILE A 60 3.23 -20.61 -84.33
N THR A 61 4.07 -21.53 -83.88
CA THR A 61 4.20 -21.87 -82.46
C THR A 61 4.66 -20.67 -81.63
N ASN A 62 5.65 -19.91 -82.10
CA ASN A 62 6.11 -18.70 -81.44
C ASN A 62 5.03 -17.61 -81.38
N PHE A 63 4.27 -17.44 -82.47
CA PHE A 63 3.15 -16.50 -82.50
C PHE A 63 2.04 -16.91 -81.53
N ASN A 64 1.66 -18.19 -81.55
CA ASN A 64 0.66 -18.75 -80.64
C ASN A 64 1.11 -18.64 -79.18
N ASN A 65 2.38 -18.91 -78.88
CA ASN A 65 2.95 -18.71 -77.54
C ASN A 65 2.88 -17.24 -77.09
N LYS A 66 3.20 -16.29 -77.98
CA LYS A 66 3.06 -14.85 -77.65
C LYS A 66 1.61 -14.47 -77.40
N LYS A 67 0.66 -14.97 -78.21
CA LYS A 67 -0.77 -14.73 -78.02
C LYS A 67 -1.25 -15.32 -76.68
N LEU A 68 -0.88 -16.57 -76.41
CA LEU A 68 -1.21 -17.26 -75.16
C LEU A 68 -0.62 -16.52 -73.95
N LEU A 69 0.63 -16.06 -74.02
CA LEU A 69 1.25 -15.26 -72.96
C LEU A 69 0.52 -13.93 -72.73
N THR A 70 0.05 -13.27 -73.78
CA THR A 70 -0.73 -12.03 -73.65
C THR A 70 -2.05 -12.26 -72.93
N GLU A 71 -2.79 -13.31 -73.32
CA GLU A 71 -4.04 -13.69 -72.65
C GLU A 71 -3.81 -14.14 -71.21
N TRP A 72 -2.77 -14.94 -70.94
CA TRP A 72 -2.39 -15.33 -69.58
C TRP A 72 -2.03 -14.13 -68.71
N ARG A 73 -1.28 -13.15 -69.24
CA ARG A 73 -0.99 -11.92 -68.49
C ARG A 73 -2.25 -11.13 -68.17
N LYS A 74 -3.23 -11.12 -69.07
CA LYS A 74 -4.53 -10.47 -68.82
C LYS A 74 -5.28 -11.18 -67.70
N ILE A 75 -5.38 -12.51 -67.75
CA ILE A 75 -6.04 -13.32 -66.73
C ILE A 75 -5.33 -13.18 -65.37
N MET A 76 -4.00 -13.29 -65.34
CA MET A 76 -3.21 -13.15 -64.10
C MET A 76 -3.34 -11.75 -63.49
N ARG A 77 -3.37 -10.69 -64.31
CA ARG A 77 -3.61 -9.32 -63.81
C ARG A 77 -5.00 -9.17 -63.21
N MET A 78 -6.02 -9.72 -63.87
CA MET A 78 -7.38 -9.70 -63.33
C MET A 78 -7.44 -10.45 -61.99
N ALA A 79 -6.90 -11.67 -61.94
CA ALA A 79 -6.84 -12.46 -60.72
C ALA A 79 -6.12 -11.73 -59.58
N LYS A 80 -4.93 -11.15 -59.83
CA LYS A 80 -4.21 -10.39 -58.80
C LYS A 80 -4.92 -9.09 -58.42
N THR A 81 -5.62 -8.45 -59.35
CA THR A 81 -6.43 -7.25 -59.03
C THR A 81 -7.59 -7.61 -58.11
N ASP A 82 -8.26 -8.74 -58.35
CA ASP A 82 -9.38 -9.20 -57.52
C ASP A 82 -8.90 -9.71 -56.15
N GLU A 83 -7.71 -10.29 -56.08
CA GLU A 83 -7.02 -10.64 -54.83
C GLU A 83 -6.67 -9.38 -54.02
N LEU A 84 -6.01 -8.39 -54.64
CA LEU A 84 -5.68 -7.12 -53.98
C LEU A 84 -6.91 -6.35 -53.50
N LYS A 85 -8.02 -6.39 -54.23
CA LYS A 85 -9.28 -5.78 -53.78
C LYS A 85 -9.82 -6.46 -52.52
N ARG A 86 -9.75 -7.79 -52.46
CA ARG A 86 -10.14 -8.56 -51.26
C ARG A 86 -9.22 -8.25 -50.08
N GLU A 87 -7.90 -8.19 -50.31
CA GLU A 87 -6.94 -7.78 -49.27
C GLU A 87 -7.27 -6.38 -48.74
N ILE A 88 -7.52 -5.40 -49.62
CA ILE A 88 -7.89 -4.03 -49.21
C ILE A 88 -9.19 -4.01 -48.40
N GLU A 89 -10.19 -4.81 -48.77
CA GLU A 89 -11.44 -4.92 -48.04
C GLU A 89 -11.22 -5.50 -46.63
N ILE A 90 -10.40 -6.55 -46.51
CA ILE A 90 -10.03 -7.12 -45.21
C ILE A 90 -9.28 -6.09 -44.36
N PHE A 91 -8.31 -5.37 -44.95
CA PHE A 91 -7.60 -4.30 -44.24
C PHE A 91 -8.54 -3.17 -43.79
N SER A 92 -9.51 -2.79 -44.62
CA SER A 92 -10.52 -1.79 -44.27
C SER A 92 -11.37 -2.24 -43.08
N GLN A 93 -11.86 -3.49 -43.10
CA GLN A 93 -12.66 -4.04 -42.00
C GLN A 93 -11.86 -4.16 -40.70
N ASN A 94 -10.60 -4.59 -40.79
CA ASN A 94 -9.71 -4.65 -39.62
C ASN A 94 -9.44 -3.26 -39.05
N HIS A 95 -9.23 -2.27 -39.91
CA HIS A 95 -9.05 -0.89 -39.47
C HIS A 95 -10.32 -0.35 -38.79
N GLU A 96 -11.50 -0.62 -39.34
CA GLU A 96 -12.78 -0.22 -38.75
C GLU A 96 -12.97 -0.84 -37.35
N ARG A 97 -12.68 -2.13 -37.18
CA ARG A 97 -12.70 -2.79 -35.86
C ARG A 97 -11.70 -2.18 -34.88
N GLU A 98 -10.52 -1.80 -35.34
CA GLU A 98 -9.51 -1.16 -34.51
C GLU A 98 -9.94 0.24 -34.08
N VAL A 99 -10.59 1.00 -34.98
CA VAL A 99 -11.20 2.29 -34.69
C VAL A 99 -12.31 2.13 -33.66
N ASP A 100 -13.25 1.20 -33.85
CA ASP A 100 -14.33 0.93 -32.90
C ASP A 100 -13.81 0.55 -31.51
N SER A 101 -12.76 -0.28 -31.46
CA SER A 101 -12.13 -0.65 -30.19
C SER A 101 -11.48 0.54 -29.50
N LYS A 102 -10.81 1.43 -30.26
CA LYS A 102 -10.21 2.65 -29.69
C LYS A 102 -11.29 3.64 -29.26
N ASP A 103 -12.38 3.77 -30.00
CA ASP A 103 -13.52 4.60 -29.66
C ASP A 103 -14.21 4.12 -28.37
N ALA A 104 -14.34 2.80 -28.19
CA ALA A 104 -14.86 2.23 -26.94
C ALA A 104 -13.95 2.53 -25.74
N VAL A 105 -12.62 2.42 -25.91
CA VAL A 105 -11.65 2.80 -24.87
C VAL A 105 -11.72 4.29 -24.56
N MET A 106 -11.84 5.16 -25.58
CA MET A 106 -12.01 6.60 -25.36
C MET A 106 -13.29 6.91 -24.58
N GLN A 107 -14.42 6.29 -24.93
CA GLN A 107 -15.67 6.47 -24.18
C GLN A 107 -15.58 5.99 -22.72
N MET A 108 -14.88 4.88 -22.48
CA MET A 108 -14.60 4.43 -21.11
C MET A 108 -13.74 5.44 -20.35
N LEU A 109 -12.67 5.96 -20.96
CA LEU A 109 -11.79 6.95 -20.35
C LEU A 109 -12.52 8.28 -20.08
N ASP A 110 -13.40 8.71 -20.98
CA ASP A 110 -14.23 9.91 -20.78
C ASP A 110 -15.15 9.74 -19.58
N ARG A 111 -15.78 8.56 -19.45
CA ARG A 111 -16.59 8.23 -18.28
C ARG A 111 -15.76 8.19 -16.99
N ASP A 112 -14.59 7.57 -17.01
CA ASP A 112 -13.70 7.51 -15.85
C ASP A 112 -13.24 8.93 -15.43
N LEU A 113 -13.03 9.83 -16.39
CA LEU A 113 -12.73 11.24 -16.15
C LEU A 113 -13.92 11.97 -15.50
N GLU A 114 -15.14 11.77 -16.01
CA GLU A 114 -16.35 12.34 -15.41
C GLU A 114 -16.57 11.83 -13.97
N GLU A 115 -16.41 10.53 -13.73
CA GLU A 115 -16.53 9.92 -12.40
C GLU A 115 -15.45 10.47 -11.44
N ALA A 116 -14.21 10.64 -11.91
CA ALA A 116 -13.14 11.23 -11.12
C ALA A 116 -13.41 12.71 -10.79
N GLU A 117 -13.97 13.47 -11.73
CA GLU A 117 -14.34 14.87 -11.50
C GLU A 117 -15.49 14.97 -10.49
N GLU A 118 -16.53 14.15 -10.59
CA GLU A 118 -17.64 14.13 -9.63
C GLU A 118 -17.16 13.77 -8.21
N GLN A 119 -16.25 12.79 -8.10
CA GLN A 119 -15.61 12.45 -6.84
C GLN A 119 -14.81 13.61 -6.27
N TYR A 120 -14.03 14.32 -7.11
CA TYR A 120 -13.28 15.50 -6.70
C TYR A 120 -14.20 16.63 -6.22
N GLN A 121 -15.25 16.94 -6.98
CA GLN A 121 -16.23 17.98 -6.61
C GLN A 121 -16.94 17.63 -5.30
N THR A 122 -17.31 16.36 -5.09
CA THR A 122 -17.92 15.88 -3.85
C THR A 122 -16.95 15.99 -2.67
N ALA A 123 -15.68 15.59 -2.85
CA ALA A 123 -14.65 15.73 -1.83
C ALA A 123 -14.39 17.20 -1.48
N LEU A 124 -14.34 18.08 -2.47
CA LEU A 124 -14.18 19.53 -2.28
C LEU A 124 -15.36 20.12 -1.49
N ARG A 125 -16.59 19.75 -1.85
CA ARG A 125 -17.78 20.20 -1.11
C ARG A 125 -17.76 19.72 0.34
N ASN A 126 -17.39 18.46 0.58
CA ASN A 126 -17.24 17.93 1.94
C ASN A 126 -16.15 18.68 2.72
N TYR A 127 -15.01 18.95 2.09
CA TYR A 127 -13.94 19.75 2.69
C TYR A 127 -14.42 21.14 3.09
N MET A 128 -15.14 21.84 2.21
CA MET A 128 -15.70 23.17 2.52
C MET A 128 -16.67 23.11 3.70
N ILE A 129 -17.57 22.13 3.74
CA ILE A 129 -18.48 21.92 4.88
C ILE A 129 -17.71 21.70 6.19
N HIS A 130 -16.60 20.94 6.15
CA HIS A 130 -15.76 20.71 7.33
C HIS A 130 -15.04 21.98 7.77
N VAL A 131 -14.55 22.79 6.83
CA VAL A 131 -13.94 24.10 7.12
C VAL A 131 -14.96 25.05 7.72
N ASP A 132 -16.16 25.14 7.16
CA ASP A 132 -17.25 25.98 7.69
C ASP A 132 -17.64 25.56 9.10
N ARG A 133 -17.72 24.24 9.37
CA ARG A 133 -17.99 23.72 10.71
C ARG A 133 -16.87 24.07 11.70
N LEU A 134 -15.61 24.04 11.25
CA LEU A 134 -14.47 24.44 12.08
C LEU A 134 -14.52 25.95 12.37
N LEU A 135 -14.81 26.77 11.37
CA LEU A 135 -14.98 28.21 11.53
C LEU A 135 -16.09 28.52 12.54
N TYR A 136 -17.27 27.89 12.39
CA TYR A 136 -18.39 28.04 13.32
C TYR A 136 -18.00 27.67 14.76
N LEU A 137 -17.24 26.58 14.94
CA LEU A 137 -16.75 26.19 16.27
C LEU A 137 -15.80 27.24 16.87
N GLN A 138 -14.90 27.81 16.06
CA GLN A 138 -13.99 28.85 16.50
C GLN A 138 -14.73 30.15 16.81
N GLU A 139 -15.72 30.54 16.00
CA GLU A 139 -16.58 31.69 16.27
C GLU A 139 -17.34 31.53 17.58
N THR A 140 -17.94 30.37 17.82
CA THR A 140 -18.65 30.07 19.08
C THR A 140 -17.70 30.16 20.27
N ARG A 141 -16.48 29.62 20.14
CA ARG A 141 -15.46 29.70 21.19
C ARG A 141 -15.02 31.14 21.45
N LEU A 142 -14.81 31.92 20.39
CA LEU A 142 -14.41 33.33 20.48
C LEU A 142 -15.51 34.16 21.15
N GLN A 143 -16.78 33.93 20.79
CA GLN A 143 -17.94 34.55 21.42
C GLN A 143 -18.01 34.21 22.91
N GLY A 144 -17.85 32.93 23.27
CA GLY A 144 -17.82 32.51 24.68
C GLY A 144 -16.71 33.21 25.48
N LEU A 145 -15.50 33.30 24.91
CA LEU A 145 -14.37 33.99 25.53
C LEU A 145 -14.61 35.50 25.66
N GLU A 146 -15.24 36.12 24.65
CA GLU A 146 -15.59 37.53 24.69
C GLU A 146 -16.68 37.82 25.74
N GLU A 147 -17.67 36.94 25.87
CA GLU A 147 -18.69 37.03 26.91
C GLU A 147 -18.13 36.87 28.31
N GLU A 148 -17.24 35.90 28.52
CA GLU A 148 -16.51 35.73 29.78
C GLU A 148 -15.67 36.95 30.10
N PHE A 149 -14.87 37.44 29.15
CA PHE A 149 -14.06 38.64 29.33
C PHE A 149 -14.90 39.87 29.68
N LYS A 150 -16.04 40.07 28.99
CA LYS A 150 -16.99 41.17 29.31
C LYS A 150 -17.69 40.99 30.64
N ARG A 151 -17.86 39.76 31.11
CA ARG A 151 -18.43 39.48 32.44
C ARG A 151 -17.42 39.82 33.52
N ASP A 152 -16.18 39.37 33.36
CA ASP A 152 -15.09 39.63 34.29
C ASP A 152 -14.79 41.13 34.39
N LEU A 153 -14.77 41.84 33.24
CA LEU A 153 -14.64 43.30 33.22
C LEU A 153 -15.76 44.01 34.00
N ARG A 154 -17.01 43.55 33.86
CA ARG A 154 -18.15 44.13 34.59
C ARG A 154 -18.05 43.90 36.09
N ILE A 155 -17.72 42.67 36.50
CA ILE A 155 -17.52 42.34 37.92
C ILE A 155 -16.41 43.21 38.50
N LEU A 156 -15.29 43.33 37.80
CA LEU A 156 -14.17 44.15 38.24
C LEU A 156 -14.52 45.65 38.32
N GLU A 157 -15.25 46.16 37.33
CA GLU A 157 -15.74 47.55 37.35
C GLU A 157 -16.69 47.79 38.53
N GLU A 158 -17.63 46.88 38.77
CA GLU A 158 -18.55 46.93 39.91
C GLU A 158 -17.79 46.91 41.24
N GLU A 159 -16.84 45.98 41.42
CA GLU A 159 -15.99 45.89 42.62
C GLU A 159 -15.21 47.20 42.86
N PHE A 160 -14.54 47.74 41.84
CA PHE A 160 -13.83 49.02 41.97
C PHE A 160 -14.77 50.19 42.27
N THR A 161 -15.98 50.20 41.71
CA THR A 161 -16.94 51.27 42.00
C THR A 161 -17.47 51.18 43.42
N LEU A 162 -17.70 49.98 43.94
CA LEU A 162 -18.12 49.74 45.32
C LEU A 162 -17.01 50.11 46.31
N GLU A 163 -15.78 49.65 46.08
CA GLU A 163 -14.63 50.00 46.90
C GLU A 163 -14.42 51.53 46.90
N ARG A 164 -14.52 52.17 45.74
CA ARG A 164 -14.45 53.64 45.65
C ARG A 164 -15.56 54.32 46.46
N GLN A 165 -16.79 53.82 46.43
CA GLN A 165 -17.89 54.36 47.22
C GLN A 165 -17.62 54.20 48.71
N GLU A 166 -17.20 53.02 49.15
CA GLU A 166 -16.86 52.74 50.55
C GLU A 166 -15.74 53.65 51.06
N ILE A 167 -14.67 53.85 50.26
CA ILE A 167 -13.57 54.78 50.60
C ILE A 167 -14.09 56.22 50.73
N VAL A 168 -14.97 56.65 49.82
CA VAL A 168 -15.53 58.02 49.88
C VAL A 168 -16.44 58.20 51.09
N GLU A 169 -17.27 57.20 51.42
CA GLU A 169 -18.17 57.25 52.56
C GLU A 169 -17.41 57.21 53.89
N THR A 170 -16.43 56.31 54.03
CA THR A 170 -15.54 56.26 55.20
C THR A 170 -14.77 57.56 55.37
N HIS A 171 -14.17 58.10 54.31
CA HIS A 171 -13.48 59.39 54.37
C HIS A 171 -14.43 60.54 54.77
N ARG A 172 -15.66 60.54 54.26
CA ARG A 172 -16.68 61.54 54.64
C ARG A 172 -17.08 61.40 56.11
N TYR A 173 -17.23 60.18 56.60
CA TYR A 173 -17.53 59.89 58.01
C TYR A 173 -16.41 60.36 58.92
N GLU A 174 -15.16 59.96 58.65
CA GLU A 174 -13.98 60.38 59.40
C GLU A 174 -13.82 61.91 59.41
N LYS A 175 -14.05 62.56 58.27
CA LYS A 175 -14.00 64.03 58.19
C LYS A 175 -15.05 64.68 59.09
N LYS A 176 -16.25 64.11 59.18
CA LYS A 176 -17.32 64.62 60.05
C LYS A 176 -16.96 64.42 61.52
N GLU A 177 -16.49 63.23 61.90
CA GLU A 177 -16.01 62.96 63.27
C GLU A 177 -14.90 63.94 63.68
N LEU A 178 -13.92 64.20 62.81
CA LEU A 178 -12.88 65.19 63.07
C LEU A 178 -13.46 66.61 63.23
N GLN A 179 -14.45 66.99 62.43
CA GLN A 179 -15.14 68.28 62.58
C GLN A 179 -15.89 68.36 63.92
N ASP A 180 -16.58 67.30 64.33
CA ASP A 180 -17.32 67.24 65.59
C ASP A 180 -16.36 67.31 66.80
N VAL A 181 -15.22 66.63 66.74
CA VAL A 181 -14.14 66.74 67.75
C VAL A 181 -13.58 68.16 67.81
N ILE A 182 -13.32 68.80 66.66
CA ILE A 182 -12.85 70.20 66.62
C ILE A 182 -13.89 71.12 67.27
N HIS A 183 -15.17 70.94 66.99
CA HIS A 183 -16.24 71.72 67.61
C HIS A 183 -16.31 71.51 69.14
N ALA A 184 -16.23 70.26 69.61
CA ALA A 184 -16.23 69.95 71.03
C ALA A 184 -15.03 70.58 71.77
N VAL A 185 -13.84 70.50 71.18
CA VAL A 185 -12.63 71.13 71.74
C VAL A 185 -12.75 72.66 71.79
N GLN A 186 -13.33 73.28 70.75
CA GLN A 186 -13.57 74.72 70.73
C GLN A 186 -14.57 75.16 71.81
N GLU A 187 -15.60 74.34 72.07
CA GLU A 187 -16.59 74.61 73.11
C GLU A 187 -16.01 74.46 74.53
N GLU A 188 -15.21 73.41 74.75
CA GLU A 188 -14.49 73.20 76.01
C GLU A 188 -13.51 74.35 76.32
N GLU A 189 -12.73 74.78 75.31
CA GLU A 189 -11.77 75.86 75.48
C GLU A 189 -12.47 77.20 75.78
N LYS A 190 -13.64 77.44 75.17
CA LYS A 190 -14.48 78.60 75.48
C LYS A 190 -15.01 78.56 76.92
N ALA A 191 -15.53 77.40 77.36
CA ALA A 191 -15.99 77.22 78.74
C ALA A 191 -14.85 77.41 79.76
N ARG A 192 -13.65 76.94 79.44
CA ARG A 192 -12.44 77.15 80.24
C ARG A 192 -12.07 78.63 80.37
N GLN A 193 -12.12 79.37 79.26
CA GLN A 193 -11.89 80.82 79.27
C GLN A 193 -12.91 81.56 80.14
N ASP A 194 -14.18 81.16 80.11
CA ASP A 194 -15.23 81.81 80.91
C ASP A 194 -15.07 81.50 82.41
N LYS A 195 -14.67 80.27 82.77
CA LYS A 195 -14.36 79.90 84.15
C LYS A 195 -13.17 80.66 84.72
N LEU A 196 -12.10 80.84 83.93
CA LEU A 196 -10.94 81.65 84.35
C LEU A 196 -11.32 83.11 84.63
N LYS A 197 -12.26 83.69 83.88
CA LYS A 197 -12.77 85.04 84.15
C LYS A 197 -13.59 85.10 85.45
N SER A 198 -14.46 84.11 85.69
CA SER A 198 -15.26 84.01 86.93
C SER A 198 -14.40 83.81 88.19
N ASP A 199 -13.36 82.99 88.11
CA ASP A 199 -12.45 82.76 89.25
C ASP A 199 -11.59 84.00 89.54
N HIS A 200 -11.31 84.83 88.53
CA HIS A 200 -10.64 86.12 88.71
C HIS A 200 -11.53 87.16 89.43
N GLU A 201 -12.82 87.19 89.13
CA GLU A 201 -13.80 88.06 89.81
C GLU A 201 -14.05 87.61 91.26
N SER A 202 -14.15 86.29 91.53
CA SER A 202 -14.37 85.75 92.88
C SER A 202 -13.20 85.97 93.83
N ASN A 203 -11.96 86.04 93.32
CA ASN A 203 -10.77 86.32 94.13
C ASN A 203 -10.59 87.81 94.45
N LEU A 204 -11.28 88.71 93.74
CA LEU A 204 -11.28 90.15 94.03
C LEU A 204 -12.23 90.49 95.19
N GLU A 205 -13.31 89.72 95.37
CA GLU A 205 -14.31 89.93 96.44
C GLU A 205 -13.91 89.37 97.81
N SER A 206 -13.04 88.36 97.88
CA SER A 206 -12.67 87.68 99.14
C SER A 206 -11.55 88.35 99.95
N SER A 207 -10.98 89.46 99.46
CA SER A 207 -9.83 90.17 100.07
C SER A 207 -10.21 91.37 100.97
N LYS A 208 -11.48 91.51 101.38
CA LYS A 208 -11.93 92.58 102.29
C LYS A 208 -12.88 92.07 103.37
N ARG A 209 -12.33 91.53 104.46
CA ARG A 209 -12.97 91.44 105.80
C ARG A 209 -11.97 90.82 106.78
N ASN A 210 -11.26 91.65 107.53
CA ASN A 210 -10.71 91.30 108.83
C ASN A 210 -10.33 92.55 109.62
N GLU A 211 -10.38 92.37 110.95
CA GLU A 211 -9.92 93.26 112.02
C GLU A 211 -10.94 94.27 112.54
N GLU A 212 -11.67 93.90 113.60
CA GLU A 212 -11.99 94.77 114.75
C GLU A 212 -12.73 94.02 115.88
N THR A 213 -12.08 93.06 116.54
CA THR A 213 -12.55 92.50 117.83
C THR A 213 -11.38 92.15 118.76
N SER A 214 -10.30 92.93 118.74
CA SER A 214 -9.04 92.59 119.42
C SER A 214 -8.82 93.24 120.80
N ILE A 215 -9.79 93.95 121.39
CA ILE A 215 -9.53 94.78 122.59
C ILE A 215 -10.39 94.46 123.82
N LEU A 216 -11.50 93.71 123.71
CA LEU A 216 -12.25 93.22 124.89
C LEU A 216 -11.82 91.81 125.36
N GLN A 217 -10.89 91.19 124.62
CA GLN A 217 -10.39 89.83 124.86
C GLN A 217 -9.29 89.78 125.95
N ARG A 218 -8.53 90.86 126.12
CA ARG A 218 -7.37 90.93 127.02
C ARG A 218 -7.70 90.91 128.52
N THR A 219 -8.95 91.18 128.92
CA THR A 219 -9.31 91.30 130.34
C THR A 219 -9.99 90.04 130.89
N LEU A 220 -10.61 89.22 130.03
CA LEU A 220 -11.10 87.87 130.39
C LEU A 220 -9.99 86.81 130.29
N GLU A 221 -8.95 87.06 129.48
CA GLU A 221 -7.78 86.18 129.32
C GLU A 221 -7.04 85.89 130.64
N SER A 222 -6.97 86.84 131.58
CA SER A 222 -6.20 86.61 132.82
C SER A 222 -6.79 85.57 133.77
N LYS A 223 -8.11 85.33 133.77
CA LYS A 223 -8.76 84.29 134.60
C LYS A 223 -9.00 82.99 133.84
N THR A 224 -9.13 83.07 132.51
CA THR A 224 -9.14 81.89 131.64
C THR A 224 -7.75 81.26 131.54
N ASN A 225 -6.66 82.02 131.67
CA ASN A 225 -5.29 81.51 131.53
C ASN A 225 -4.88 80.50 132.63
N ASP A 226 -5.40 80.61 133.85
CA ASP A 226 -5.07 79.67 134.93
C ASP A 226 -5.81 78.34 134.77
N LEU A 227 -7.10 78.37 134.41
CA LEU A 227 -7.88 77.16 134.04
C LEU A 227 -7.41 76.56 132.70
N LYS A 228 -6.95 77.40 131.76
CA LYS A 228 -6.29 76.95 130.53
C LYS A 228 -5.01 76.22 130.85
N ARG A 229 -4.18 76.67 131.79
CA ARG A 229 -2.90 76.00 132.07
C ARG A 229 -3.07 74.55 132.52
N GLU A 230 -4.07 74.26 133.36
CA GLU A 230 -4.35 72.89 133.82
C GLU A 230 -5.03 72.02 132.75
N LEU A 231 -5.95 72.60 131.95
CA LEU A 231 -6.55 71.90 130.81
C LEU A 231 -5.56 71.71 129.65
N GLU A 232 -4.68 72.67 129.41
CA GLU A 232 -3.61 72.61 128.40
C GLU A 232 -2.60 71.55 128.80
N LEU A 233 -2.22 71.42 130.08
CA LEU A 233 -1.31 70.35 130.50
C LEU A 233 -1.92 68.95 130.23
N ASN A 234 -3.17 68.73 130.64
CA ASN A 234 -3.86 67.45 130.40
C ASN A 234 -4.17 67.21 128.91
N PHE A 235 -4.53 68.25 128.16
CA PHE A 235 -4.73 68.18 126.71
C PHE A 235 -3.41 67.96 125.98
N THR A 236 -2.29 68.56 126.40
CA THR A 236 -0.98 68.29 125.81
C THR A 236 -0.52 66.86 126.06
N ASN A 237 -0.80 66.30 127.24
CA ASN A 237 -0.48 64.89 127.54
C ASN A 237 -1.37 63.92 126.73
N TYR A 238 -2.68 64.17 126.63
CA TYR A 238 -3.57 63.37 125.78
C TYR A 238 -3.26 63.54 124.28
N GLN A 239 -2.95 64.76 123.86
CA GLN A 239 -2.63 65.07 122.48
C GLN A 239 -1.26 64.54 122.10
N GLN A 240 -0.25 64.54 122.97
CA GLN A 240 1.03 63.86 122.69
C GLN A 240 0.85 62.33 122.63
N GLY A 241 0.09 61.73 123.56
CA GLY A 241 -0.23 60.30 123.50
C GLY A 241 -1.10 59.87 122.31
N SER A 242 -1.98 60.75 121.83
CA SER A 242 -2.85 60.52 120.67
C SER A 242 -2.20 60.96 119.35
N LYS A 243 -1.28 61.94 119.34
CA LYS A 243 -0.55 62.40 118.15
C LYS A 243 0.26 61.27 117.54
N ASP A 244 0.95 60.47 118.35
CA ASP A 244 1.75 59.36 117.84
C ASP A 244 0.87 58.30 117.17
N LEU A 245 -0.26 57.94 117.79
CA LEU A 245 -1.23 57.01 117.20
C LEU A 245 -1.92 57.60 115.96
N HIS A 246 -2.26 58.89 115.98
CA HIS A 246 -2.89 59.60 114.88
C HIS A 246 -1.95 59.74 113.68
N ASN A 247 -0.67 60.05 113.92
CA ASN A 247 0.37 60.10 112.90
C ASN A 247 0.63 58.72 112.29
N GLN A 248 0.66 57.66 113.12
CA GLN A 248 0.75 56.28 112.65
C GLN A 248 -0.47 55.89 111.81
N PHE A 249 -1.68 56.23 112.24
CA PHE A 249 -2.91 56.00 111.49
C PHE A 249 -2.89 56.74 110.15
N TYR A 250 -2.52 58.02 110.12
CA TYR A 250 -2.41 58.80 108.88
C TYR A 250 -1.35 58.21 107.93
N THR A 251 -0.20 57.80 108.45
CA THR A 251 0.86 57.16 107.65
C THR A 251 0.40 55.84 107.06
N LEU A 252 -0.31 55.01 107.85
CA LEU A 252 -0.88 53.75 107.39
C LEU A 252 -2.02 53.97 106.38
N MET A 253 -2.85 54.99 106.59
CA MET A 253 -3.95 55.35 105.69
C MET A 253 -3.42 55.84 104.34
N GLN A 254 -2.38 56.68 104.34
CA GLN A 254 -1.70 57.14 103.13
C GLN A 254 -1.03 55.97 102.38
N LYS A 255 -0.32 55.08 103.09
CA LYS A 255 0.24 53.85 102.49
C LYS A 255 -0.83 52.93 101.92
N ASN A 256 -1.98 52.81 102.59
CA ASN A 256 -3.11 52.01 102.10
C ASN A 256 -3.75 52.65 100.85
N GLN A 257 -3.83 53.98 100.80
CA GLN A 257 -4.31 54.71 99.63
C GLN A 257 -3.35 54.58 98.43
N GLU A 258 -2.04 54.64 98.67
CA GLU A 258 -1.02 54.38 97.63
C GLU A 258 -1.06 52.93 97.14
N ALA A 259 -1.13 51.96 98.06
CA ALA A 259 -1.28 50.55 97.72
C ALA A 259 -2.58 50.27 96.94
N SER A 260 -3.70 50.91 97.29
CA SER A 260 -4.96 50.81 96.52
C SER A 260 -4.80 51.33 95.09
N LYS A 261 -4.13 52.47 94.90
CA LYS A 261 -3.85 53.01 93.56
C LYS A 261 -2.97 52.06 92.74
N ASP A 262 -1.99 51.43 93.35
CA ASP A 262 -1.11 50.48 92.66
C ASP A 262 -1.82 49.15 92.35
N ILE A 263 -2.70 48.68 93.24
CA ILE A 263 -3.59 47.54 92.98
C ILE A 263 -4.52 47.84 91.81
N GLU A 264 -5.12 49.04 91.74
CA GLU A 264 -5.96 49.45 90.61
C GLU A 264 -5.18 49.48 89.29
N LYS A 265 -3.94 50.00 89.29
CA LYS A 265 -3.09 49.98 88.09
C LYS A 265 -2.76 48.55 87.65
N LEU A 266 -2.37 47.69 88.59
CA LEU A 266 -2.09 46.28 88.32
C LEU A 266 -3.33 45.56 87.81
N HIS A 267 -4.52 45.84 88.38
CA HIS A 267 -5.78 45.26 87.92
C HIS A 267 -6.06 45.64 86.46
N ARG A 268 -5.94 46.93 86.10
CA ARG A 268 -6.10 47.40 84.72
C ARG A 268 -5.09 46.75 83.76
N GLN A 269 -3.84 46.58 84.19
CA GLN A 269 -2.81 45.91 83.39
C GLN A 269 -3.13 44.42 83.20
N VAL A 270 -3.56 43.72 84.24
CA VAL A 270 -3.97 42.31 84.17
C VAL A 270 -5.16 42.16 83.23
N GLU A 271 -6.12 43.07 83.28
CA GLU A 271 -7.31 43.07 82.43
C GLU A 271 -6.95 43.36 80.96
N ALA A 272 -6.05 44.31 80.71
CA ALA A 272 -5.49 44.54 79.39
C ALA A 272 -4.76 43.31 78.85
N TYR A 273 -3.90 42.68 79.66
CA TYR A 273 -3.19 41.46 79.25
C TYR A 273 -4.15 40.29 78.99
N LYS A 274 -5.18 40.10 79.82
CA LYS A 274 -6.22 39.10 79.59
C LYS A 274 -6.93 39.31 78.24
N ASN A 275 -7.33 40.55 77.95
CA ASN A 275 -7.97 40.90 76.68
C ASN A 275 -7.03 40.65 75.49
N THR A 276 -5.73 40.93 75.63
CA THR A 276 -4.75 40.63 74.56
C THR A 276 -4.56 39.12 74.37
N ILE A 277 -4.50 38.33 75.44
CA ILE A 277 -4.39 36.87 75.36
C ILE A 277 -5.63 36.29 74.69
N GLU A 278 -6.82 36.78 75.02
CA GLU A 278 -8.07 36.33 74.40
C GLU A 278 -8.10 36.64 72.91
N LYS A 279 -7.72 37.86 72.51
CA LYS A 279 -7.58 38.22 71.08
C LYS A 279 -6.59 37.30 70.37
N LEU A 280 -5.39 37.11 70.91
CA LEU A 280 -4.38 36.24 70.31
C LEU A 280 -4.84 34.78 70.23
N LYS A 281 -5.60 34.28 71.23
CA LYS A 281 -6.20 32.94 71.18
C LYS A 281 -7.24 32.82 70.06
N THR A 282 -8.10 33.82 69.89
CA THR A 282 -9.10 33.82 68.81
C THR A 282 -8.44 33.88 67.43
N GLU A 283 -7.38 34.68 67.30
CA GLU A 283 -6.61 34.78 66.06
C GLU A 283 -5.87 33.47 65.75
N ALA A 284 -5.22 32.86 66.74
CA ALA A 284 -4.58 31.55 66.60
C ALA A 284 -5.60 30.48 66.14
N ALA A 285 -6.77 30.40 66.79
CA ALA A 285 -7.81 29.45 66.41
C ALA A 285 -8.35 29.70 64.99
N LYS A 286 -8.48 30.97 64.59
CA LYS A 286 -8.88 31.35 63.23
C LYS A 286 -7.82 30.89 62.21
N THR A 287 -6.55 31.19 62.44
CA THR A 287 -5.45 30.78 61.54
C THR A 287 -5.31 29.26 61.45
N GLU A 288 -5.52 28.52 62.54
CA GLU A 288 -5.52 27.06 62.54
C GLU A 288 -6.64 26.51 61.66
N LYS A 289 -7.86 27.07 61.79
CA LYS A 289 -9.01 26.67 60.97
C LYS A 289 -8.81 26.98 59.48
N GLU A 290 -8.27 28.15 59.16
CA GLU A 290 -7.96 28.55 57.79
C GLU A 290 -6.86 27.66 57.17
N CYS A 291 -5.78 27.40 57.91
CA CYS A 291 -4.73 26.48 57.49
C CYS A 291 -5.25 25.06 57.27
N ALA A 292 -6.11 24.56 58.17
CA ALA A 292 -6.73 23.24 58.02
C ALA A 292 -7.62 23.16 56.78
N ALA A 293 -8.45 24.18 56.53
CA ALA A 293 -9.30 24.25 55.33
C ALA A 293 -8.46 24.34 54.04
N ARG A 294 -7.38 25.13 54.04
CA ARG A 294 -6.45 25.24 52.91
C ARG A 294 -5.71 23.94 52.65
N ASN A 295 -5.25 23.25 53.69
CA ASN A 295 -4.59 21.95 53.53
C ASN A 295 -5.56 20.89 53.02
N GLN A 296 -6.82 20.92 53.46
CA GLN A 296 -7.84 19.98 52.99
C GLN A 296 -8.18 20.19 51.51
N THR A 297 -8.31 21.46 51.07
CA THR A 297 -8.55 21.79 49.66
C THR A 297 -7.38 21.36 48.78
N LEU A 298 -6.14 21.69 49.17
CA LEU A 298 -4.94 21.24 48.46
C LEU A 298 -4.83 19.72 48.39
N LYS A 299 -5.21 19.01 49.46
CA LYS A 299 -5.21 17.54 49.47
C LYS A 299 -6.25 16.98 48.50
N ASN A 300 -7.45 17.55 48.47
CA ASN A 300 -8.49 17.15 47.52
C ASN A 300 -8.03 17.40 46.07
N GLU A 301 -7.41 18.55 45.80
CA GLU A 301 -6.84 18.85 44.48
C GLU A 301 -5.74 17.84 44.10
N LEU A 302 -4.82 17.53 45.00
CA LEU A 302 -3.79 16.52 44.79
C LEU A 302 -4.39 15.15 44.46
N ASP A 303 -5.43 14.73 45.19
CA ASP A 303 -6.12 13.47 44.94
C ASP A 303 -6.83 13.45 43.57
N THR A 304 -7.44 14.58 43.16
CA THR A 304 -8.06 14.69 41.82
C THR A 304 -7.02 14.61 40.70
N VAL A 305 -5.90 15.34 40.83
CA VAL A 305 -4.81 15.31 39.85
C VAL A 305 -4.18 13.92 39.78
N THR A 306 -4.01 13.26 40.92
CA THR A 306 -3.48 11.88 40.99
C THR A 306 -4.42 10.89 40.29
N ARG A 307 -5.74 11.04 40.46
CA ARG A 307 -6.74 10.23 39.75
C ARG A 307 -6.65 10.44 38.23
N HIS A 308 -6.61 11.70 37.78
CA HIS A 308 -6.46 12.02 36.37
C HIS A 308 -5.15 11.50 35.78
N TYR A 309 -4.06 11.54 36.54
CA TYR A 309 -2.78 10.93 36.15
C TYR A 309 -2.91 9.41 35.95
N HIS A 310 -3.56 8.69 36.89
CA HIS A 310 -3.77 7.25 36.75
C HIS A 310 -4.69 6.90 35.57
N GLU A 311 -5.77 7.66 35.36
CA GLU A 311 -6.65 7.49 34.20
C GLU A 311 -5.91 7.71 32.88
N LEU A 312 -5.11 8.78 32.79
CA LEU A 312 -4.31 9.07 31.60
C LEU A 312 -3.25 7.99 31.36
N LYS A 313 -2.58 7.54 32.42
CA LYS A 313 -1.60 6.45 32.34
C LYS A 313 -2.25 5.16 31.83
N ASN A 314 -3.44 4.82 32.31
CA ASN A 314 -4.17 3.65 31.86
C ASN A 314 -4.59 3.76 30.39
N LYS A 315 -5.11 4.93 29.97
CA LYS A 315 -5.42 5.20 28.56
C LYS A 315 -4.18 5.07 27.67
N MET A 316 -3.04 5.59 28.11
CA MET A 316 -1.77 5.48 27.38
C MET A 316 -1.29 4.03 27.26
N ILE A 317 -1.42 3.22 28.32
CA ILE A 317 -1.07 1.80 28.30
C ILE A 317 -1.98 1.05 27.33
N GLN A 318 -3.29 1.23 27.43
CA GLN A 318 -4.27 0.58 26.54
C GLN A 318 -4.03 0.94 25.07
N PHE A 319 -3.78 2.21 24.77
CA PHE A 319 -3.44 2.67 23.43
C PHE A 319 -2.17 1.98 22.91
N ARG A 320 -1.11 1.91 23.72
CA ARG A 320 0.14 1.22 23.32
C ARG A 320 -0.10 -0.27 23.08
N GLU A 321 -0.87 -0.95 23.92
CA GLU A 321 -1.19 -2.36 23.75
C GLU A 321 -2.02 -2.63 22.49
N GLU A 322 -2.96 -1.74 22.16
CA GLU A 322 -3.76 -1.82 20.96
C GLU A 322 -2.94 -1.60 19.70
N GLU A 323 -2.05 -0.60 19.68
CA GLU A 323 -1.13 -0.35 18.56
C GLU A 323 -0.15 -1.51 18.38
N VAL A 324 0.38 -2.08 19.47
CA VAL A 324 1.22 -3.30 19.39
C VAL A 324 0.44 -4.48 18.81
N ARG A 325 -0.82 -4.68 19.22
CA ARG A 325 -1.68 -5.72 18.65
C ARG A 325 -1.94 -5.49 17.15
N ARG A 326 -2.27 -4.26 16.76
CA ARG A 326 -2.52 -3.89 15.36
C ARG A 326 -1.29 -4.08 14.48
N LEU A 327 -0.12 -3.66 14.98
CA LEU A 327 1.15 -3.86 14.29
C LEU A 327 1.49 -5.35 14.15
N THR A 328 1.30 -6.13 15.22
CA THR A 328 1.53 -7.59 15.19
C THR A 328 0.64 -8.27 14.16
N LEU A 329 -0.65 -7.90 14.11
CA LEU A 329 -1.59 -8.43 13.11
C LEU A 329 -1.16 -8.06 11.69
N LEU A 330 -0.76 -6.80 11.46
CA LEU A 330 -0.30 -6.35 10.15
C LEU A 330 0.98 -7.09 9.70
N ILE A 331 1.94 -7.27 10.61
CA ILE A 331 3.18 -8.00 10.32
C ILE A 331 2.88 -9.45 9.98
N ASN A 332 2.02 -10.12 10.76
CA ASN A 332 1.64 -11.51 10.51
C ASN A 332 0.91 -11.65 9.16
N ASN A 333 -0.08 -10.81 8.89
CA ASN A 333 -0.81 -10.83 7.62
C ASN A 333 0.12 -10.55 6.42
N SER A 334 1.04 -9.59 6.54
CA SER A 334 2.04 -9.27 5.52
C SER A 334 3.00 -10.44 5.29
N ARG A 335 3.46 -11.09 6.38
CA ARG A 335 4.32 -12.27 6.30
C ARG A 335 3.60 -13.45 5.64
N ASP A 336 2.36 -13.71 6.00
CA ASP A 336 1.56 -14.82 5.47
C ASP A 336 1.24 -14.61 3.99
N THR A 337 0.86 -13.40 3.59
CA THR A 337 0.65 -13.05 2.18
C THR A 337 1.95 -13.14 1.38
N THR A 338 3.06 -12.63 1.93
CA THR A 338 4.38 -12.78 1.30
C THR A 338 4.78 -14.25 1.14
N SER A 339 4.51 -15.09 2.13
CA SER A 339 4.76 -16.53 2.04
C SER A 339 3.93 -17.18 0.94
N LYS A 340 2.62 -16.93 0.92
CA LYS A 340 1.72 -17.45 -0.12
C LYS A 340 2.14 -17.00 -1.52
N LEU A 341 2.50 -15.73 -1.69
CA LEU A 341 3.00 -15.22 -2.97
C LEU A 341 4.31 -15.89 -3.36
N ARG A 342 5.23 -16.10 -2.42
CA ARG A 342 6.48 -16.83 -2.68
C ARG A 342 6.22 -18.28 -3.09
N ASP A 343 5.23 -18.94 -2.48
CA ASP A 343 4.82 -20.30 -2.86
C ASP A 343 4.23 -20.34 -4.27
N GLN A 344 3.41 -19.36 -4.65
CA GLN A 344 2.90 -19.21 -6.01
C GLN A 344 4.01 -18.96 -7.03
N VAL A 345 4.98 -18.09 -6.70
CA VAL A 345 6.17 -17.85 -7.53
C VAL A 345 7.00 -19.12 -7.70
N ASN A 346 7.16 -19.90 -6.62
CA ASN A 346 7.86 -21.19 -6.67
C ASN A 346 7.12 -22.20 -7.56
N LEU A 347 5.79 -22.27 -7.45
CA LEU A 347 4.95 -23.13 -8.29
C LEU A 347 5.05 -22.72 -9.77
N GLY A 348 4.88 -21.43 -10.08
CA GLY A 348 5.04 -20.89 -11.43
C GLY A 348 6.43 -21.17 -12.00
N SER A 349 7.48 -20.96 -11.19
CA SER A 349 8.86 -21.27 -11.58
C SER A 349 9.07 -22.77 -11.85
N LYS A 350 8.43 -23.65 -11.08
CA LYS A 350 8.47 -25.10 -11.30
C LYS A 350 7.75 -25.48 -12.60
N ILE A 351 6.58 -24.89 -12.87
CA ILE A 351 5.83 -25.12 -14.12
C ILE A 351 6.67 -24.68 -15.32
N LEU A 352 7.28 -23.48 -15.27
CA LEU A 352 8.13 -22.98 -16.35
C LEU A 352 9.35 -23.87 -16.58
N LYS A 353 10.04 -24.30 -15.52
CA LYS A 353 11.18 -25.23 -15.63
C LYS A 353 10.77 -26.58 -16.22
N LEU A 354 9.62 -27.11 -15.82
CA LEU A 354 9.09 -28.35 -16.41
C LEU A 354 8.71 -28.17 -17.88
N ALA A 355 8.09 -27.05 -18.24
CA ALA A 355 7.77 -26.72 -19.63
C ALA A 355 9.03 -26.61 -20.49
N GLU A 356 10.09 -25.96 -19.99
CA GLU A 356 11.38 -25.87 -20.68
C GLU A 356 12.05 -27.24 -20.85
N LEU A 357 12.02 -28.08 -19.83
CA LEU A 357 12.54 -29.46 -19.91
C LEU A 357 11.76 -30.30 -20.92
N CYS A 358 10.42 -30.22 -20.92
CA CYS A 358 9.58 -30.92 -21.91
C CYS A 358 9.84 -30.41 -23.34
N ARG A 359 10.02 -29.09 -23.52
CA ARG A 359 10.28 -28.47 -24.82
C ARG A 359 11.57 -28.97 -25.49
N LYS A 360 12.53 -29.48 -24.72
CA LYS A 360 13.74 -30.13 -25.27
C LYS A 360 13.44 -31.43 -26.03
N LEU A 361 12.37 -32.13 -25.67
CA LEU A 361 11.99 -33.42 -26.27
C LEU A 361 11.04 -33.26 -27.46
N GLU A 362 10.59 -32.04 -27.74
CA GLU A 362 9.70 -31.74 -28.85
C GLU A 362 10.46 -31.63 -30.16
N THR A 363 9.77 -31.96 -31.26
CA THR A 363 10.32 -31.80 -32.60
C THR A 363 10.40 -30.31 -32.98
N GLU A 364 11.30 -29.96 -33.90
CA GLU A 364 11.41 -28.57 -34.40
C GLU A 364 10.08 -28.06 -34.98
N ARG A 365 9.30 -28.95 -35.61
CA ARG A 365 7.96 -28.61 -36.11
C ARG A 365 7.01 -28.19 -34.99
N GLU A 366 7.01 -28.89 -33.86
CA GLU A 366 6.15 -28.57 -32.70
C GLU A 366 6.65 -27.36 -31.90
N LYS A 367 7.95 -27.05 -31.97
CA LYS A 367 8.50 -25.83 -31.35
C LYS A 367 8.13 -24.56 -32.11
N VAL A 368 8.03 -24.66 -33.45
CA VAL A 368 7.67 -23.55 -34.35
C VAL A 368 6.16 -23.42 -34.49
N ILE A 369 5.43 -24.54 -34.54
CA ILE A 369 3.95 -24.58 -34.63
C ILE A 369 3.41 -25.46 -33.49
N PRO A 370 3.26 -24.91 -32.26
CA PRO A 370 2.86 -25.69 -31.08
C PRO A 370 1.38 -26.08 -31.06
N PHE A 371 0.54 -25.30 -31.75
CA PHE A 371 -0.91 -25.46 -31.75
C PHE A 371 -1.38 -25.90 -33.12
N TYR A 372 -2.11 -27.01 -33.17
CA TYR A 372 -2.64 -27.54 -34.42
C TYR A 372 -4.03 -26.97 -34.63
N ALA A 373 -4.24 -26.42 -35.82
CA ALA A 373 -5.55 -26.14 -36.38
C ALA A 373 -6.38 -27.42 -36.33
N SER A 374 -7.29 -27.50 -35.37
CA SER A 374 -8.24 -28.62 -35.27
C SER A 374 -9.35 -28.48 -36.33
N ASP A 375 -9.47 -27.29 -36.93
CA ASP A 375 -10.45 -26.92 -37.94
C ASP A 375 -9.81 -26.47 -39.27
N PRO A 376 -10.51 -26.67 -40.42
CA PRO A 376 -10.07 -26.22 -41.74
C PRO A 376 -9.82 -24.70 -41.86
N GLU A 377 -10.48 -23.89 -41.02
CA GLU A 377 -10.33 -22.42 -41.00
C GLU A 377 -9.02 -21.97 -40.35
N ALA A 378 -8.59 -22.64 -39.27
CA ALA A 378 -7.31 -22.37 -38.62
C ALA A 378 -6.11 -22.79 -39.49
N LEU A 379 -6.30 -23.72 -40.44
CA LEU A 379 -5.31 -24.06 -41.47
C LEU A 379 -5.13 -22.95 -42.52
N ASN A 380 -6.14 -22.07 -42.66
CA ASN A 380 -6.10 -20.90 -43.53
C ASN A 380 -5.36 -19.74 -42.83
N GLU A 381 -5.61 -19.52 -41.53
CA GLU A 381 -4.82 -18.61 -40.69
C GLU A 381 -3.34 -19.03 -40.60
N GLU A 382 -3.04 -20.34 -40.51
CA GLU A 382 -1.66 -20.87 -40.52
C GLU A 382 -0.93 -20.56 -41.84
N LYS A 383 -1.64 -20.55 -42.97
CA LYS A 383 -1.06 -20.17 -44.27
C LYS A 383 -0.84 -18.66 -44.40
N GLU A 384 -1.74 -17.85 -43.87
CA GLU A 384 -1.59 -16.39 -43.85
C GLU A 384 -0.45 -15.96 -42.90
N LEU A 385 -0.27 -16.62 -41.75
CA LEU A 385 0.82 -16.33 -40.81
C LEU A 385 2.19 -16.72 -41.39
N LEU A 386 2.29 -17.84 -42.10
CA LEU A 386 3.53 -18.26 -42.79
C LEU A 386 3.89 -17.36 -44.00
N GLU A 387 2.92 -16.69 -44.62
CA GLU A 387 3.19 -15.65 -45.64
C GLU A 387 3.63 -14.32 -45.01
N ASN A 388 3.20 -14.04 -43.77
CA ASN A 388 3.50 -12.80 -43.04
C ASN A 388 4.84 -12.81 -42.26
N ASP A 389 5.52 -13.97 -42.12
CA ASP A 389 6.84 -14.12 -41.48
C ASP A 389 8.00 -13.36 -42.18
N ARG A 390 7.71 -12.58 -43.22
CA ARG A 390 8.65 -11.62 -43.82
C ARG A 390 8.65 -10.25 -43.15
N ILE A 391 7.77 -9.97 -42.20
CA ILE A 391 7.64 -8.65 -41.59
C ILE A 391 7.81 -8.74 -40.06
N GLU A 392 9.04 -8.40 -39.67
CA GLU A 392 9.41 -7.62 -38.49
C GLU A 392 9.44 -8.27 -37.09
N ALA A 393 10.60 -8.05 -36.46
CA ALA A 393 11.01 -8.49 -35.14
C ALA A 393 10.43 -7.75 -33.89
N PRO A 394 9.51 -6.77 -33.94
CA PRO A 394 8.97 -6.17 -32.70
C PRO A 394 7.65 -6.79 -32.22
N MET A 395 7.02 -7.70 -32.98
CA MET A 395 5.66 -8.20 -32.70
C MET A 395 5.57 -9.33 -31.66
N GLN A 396 6.69 -9.93 -31.26
CA GLN A 396 6.69 -11.03 -30.28
C GLN A 396 6.30 -10.57 -28.87
N ASN A 397 6.58 -9.31 -28.52
CA ASN A 397 6.27 -8.77 -27.19
C ASN A 397 4.80 -8.33 -27.06
N LEU A 398 4.15 -7.93 -28.16
CA LEU A 398 2.76 -7.50 -28.19
C LEU A 398 1.78 -8.69 -28.17
N ALA A 399 2.07 -9.76 -28.91
CA ALA A 399 1.27 -10.99 -28.87
C ALA A 399 1.29 -11.66 -27.48
N GLN A 400 2.46 -11.67 -26.82
CA GLN A 400 2.58 -12.14 -25.43
C GLN A 400 1.80 -11.26 -24.46
N LEU A 401 1.82 -9.93 -24.61
CA LEU A 401 1.03 -9.00 -23.80
C LEU A 401 -0.48 -9.19 -24.02
N GLN A 402 -0.90 -9.48 -25.25
CA GLN A 402 -2.30 -9.68 -25.60
C GLN A 402 -2.85 -11.01 -25.07
N GLU A 403 -2.09 -12.10 -25.10
CA GLU A 403 -2.45 -13.36 -24.42
C GLU A 403 -2.54 -13.20 -22.88
N ILE A 404 -1.62 -12.43 -22.29
CA ILE A 404 -1.63 -12.16 -20.84
C ILE A 404 -2.86 -11.31 -20.45
N LEU A 405 -3.20 -10.31 -21.26
CA LEU A 405 -4.38 -9.45 -21.06
C LEU A 405 -5.69 -10.22 -21.23
N GLN A 406 -5.73 -11.20 -22.13
CA GLN A 406 -6.89 -12.07 -22.33
C GLN A 406 -7.13 -13.03 -21.15
N PHE A 407 -6.06 -13.49 -20.49
CA PHE A 407 -6.13 -14.28 -19.26
C PHE A 407 -6.57 -13.49 -18.01
N LEU A 408 -6.39 -12.16 -18.03
CA LEU A 408 -6.80 -11.25 -16.96
C LEU A 408 -8.26 -10.78 -17.09
N ASN A 409 -8.94 -11.14 -18.18
CA ASN A 409 -10.30 -10.72 -18.47
C ASN A 409 -11.32 -11.61 -17.70
N PRO A 410 -12.15 -11.06 -16.80
CA PRO A 410 -13.02 -11.84 -15.91
C PRO A 410 -14.03 -12.76 -16.63
N GLU A 411 -14.43 -12.43 -17.86
CA GLU A 411 -15.35 -13.23 -18.67
C GLU A 411 -14.70 -14.50 -19.27
N TYR A 412 -13.38 -14.48 -19.52
CA TYR A 412 -12.63 -15.67 -19.96
C TYR A 412 -12.17 -16.56 -18.81
N ALA A 413 -12.15 -16.02 -17.58
CA ALA A 413 -11.76 -16.75 -16.37
C ALA A 413 -12.79 -17.79 -15.90
N TYR A 414 -13.98 -17.86 -16.50
CA TYR A 414 -15.06 -18.73 -16.04
C TYR A 414 -15.02 -20.16 -16.61
N ASP A 415 -14.24 -20.42 -17.67
CA ASP A 415 -14.06 -21.77 -18.20
C ASP A 415 -12.60 -22.23 -18.07
N GLU A 416 -12.29 -22.76 -16.88
CA GLU A 416 -10.98 -23.36 -16.56
C GLU A 416 -10.56 -24.44 -17.59
N PHE A 417 -11.53 -25.06 -18.28
CA PHE A 417 -11.25 -26.07 -19.30
C PHE A 417 -10.88 -25.46 -20.66
N ALA A 418 -11.50 -24.35 -21.05
CA ALA A 418 -11.15 -23.62 -22.26
C ALA A 418 -9.71 -23.08 -22.20
N ALA A 419 -9.27 -22.61 -21.03
CA ALA A 419 -7.90 -22.10 -20.81
C ALA A 419 -6.80 -23.16 -21.06
N LEU A 420 -7.13 -24.45 -20.92
CA LEU A 420 -6.21 -25.58 -21.15
C LEU A 420 -6.41 -26.27 -22.50
N GLU A 421 -7.33 -25.81 -23.34
CA GLU A 421 -7.69 -26.48 -24.60
C GLU A 421 -6.48 -26.65 -25.53
N ASN A 422 -5.68 -25.60 -25.69
CA ASN A 422 -4.47 -25.62 -26.51
C ASN A 422 -3.37 -26.53 -25.94
N PHE A 423 -3.27 -26.63 -24.61
CA PHE A 423 -2.40 -27.61 -23.96
C PHE A 423 -2.85 -29.04 -24.28
N TYR A 424 -4.15 -29.33 -24.19
CA TYR A 424 -4.70 -30.64 -24.51
C TYR A 424 -4.60 -30.99 -25.99
N LYS A 425 -4.77 -30.04 -26.92
CA LYS A 425 -4.52 -30.26 -28.36
C LYS A 425 -3.09 -30.75 -28.60
N ARG A 426 -2.11 -30.10 -27.98
CA ARG A 426 -0.69 -30.46 -28.09
C ARG A 426 -0.40 -31.82 -27.43
N PHE A 427 -0.94 -32.06 -26.23
CA PHE A 427 -0.81 -33.34 -25.53
C PHE A 427 -1.40 -34.50 -26.34
N ASN A 428 -2.61 -34.33 -26.88
CA ASN A 428 -3.31 -35.34 -27.67
C ASN A 428 -2.56 -35.66 -28.95
N LYS A 429 -1.96 -34.67 -29.62
CA LYS A 429 -1.11 -34.93 -30.77
C LYS A 429 0.08 -35.83 -30.41
N VAL A 430 0.86 -35.45 -29.39
CA VAL A 430 2.04 -36.23 -28.98
C VAL A 430 1.63 -37.65 -28.57
N LEU A 431 0.45 -37.80 -27.98
CA LEU A 431 -0.13 -39.11 -27.68
C LEU A 431 -0.44 -39.92 -28.95
N LEU A 432 -1.02 -39.31 -29.99
CA LEU A 432 -1.26 -39.96 -31.28
C LEU A 432 0.05 -40.36 -31.97
N ASP A 433 1.05 -39.49 -31.96
CA ASP A 433 2.36 -39.76 -32.55
C ASP A 433 3.07 -40.91 -31.80
N LYS A 434 3.01 -40.91 -30.46
CA LYS A 434 3.49 -42.04 -29.64
C LYS A 434 2.80 -43.35 -30.02
N LEU A 435 1.46 -43.35 -30.14
CA LEU A 435 0.70 -44.54 -30.52
C LEU A 435 1.04 -45.02 -31.94
N ALA A 436 1.28 -44.09 -32.88
CA ALA A 436 1.70 -44.41 -34.23
C ALA A 436 3.09 -45.06 -34.25
N ILE A 437 4.05 -44.51 -33.49
CA ILE A 437 5.39 -45.09 -33.33
C ILE A 437 5.32 -46.47 -32.69
N GLU A 438 4.53 -46.65 -31.63
CA GLU A 438 4.34 -47.96 -31.00
C GLU A 438 3.76 -49.00 -31.98
N LYS A 439 2.80 -48.60 -32.83
CA LYS A 439 2.24 -49.47 -33.87
C LYS A 439 3.28 -49.83 -34.92
N GLN A 440 4.06 -48.87 -35.42
CA GLN A 440 5.13 -49.12 -36.37
C GLN A 440 6.21 -50.03 -35.78
N LYS A 441 6.62 -49.79 -34.53
CA LYS A 441 7.56 -50.65 -33.81
C LYS A 441 7.05 -52.09 -33.74
N LYS A 442 5.79 -52.30 -33.33
CA LYS A 442 5.18 -53.63 -33.29
C LYS A 442 5.14 -54.30 -34.68
N GLN A 443 4.89 -53.53 -35.74
CA GLN A 443 4.91 -54.06 -37.10
C GLN A 443 6.32 -54.45 -37.53
N LEU A 444 7.32 -53.60 -37.30
CA LEU A 444 8.73 -53.89 -37.59
C LEU A 444 9.24 -55.08 -36.78
N GLU A 445 8.81 -55.25 -35.53
CA GLU A 445 9.13 -56.42 -34.71
C GLU A 445 8.55 -57.70 -35.34
N LYS A 446 7.30 -57.68 -35.82
CA LYS A 446 6.69 -58.80 -36.54
C LYS A 446 7.41 -59.12 -37.85
N GLU A 447 7.72 -58.10 -38.65
CA GLU A 447 8.46 -58.25 -39.91
C GLU A 447 9.88 -58.79 -39.65
N ASN A 448 10.56 -58.29 -38.62
CA ASN A 448 11.88 -58.79 -38.22
C ASN A 448 11.81 -60.25 -37.74
N LEU A 449 10.79 -60.62 -36.96
CA LEU A 449 10.53 -62.02 -36.59
C LEU A 449 10.27 -62.90 -37.82
N PHE A 450 9.50 -62.40 -38.79
CA PHE A 450 9.25 -63.07 -40.06
C PHE A 450 10.52 -63.23 -40.90
N PHE A 451 11.36 -62.20 -41.03
CA PHE A 451 12.63 -62.30 -41.75
C PHE A 451 13.62 -63.22 -41.04
N LYS A 452 13.66 -63.19 -39.70
CA LYS A 452 14.46 -64.15 -38.91
C LYS A 452 13.98 -65.58 -39.11
N SER A 453 12.66 -65.82 -39.20
CA SER A 453 12.14 -67.17 -39.47
C SER A 453 12.38 -67.62 -40.90
N LEU A 454 12.25 -66.72 -41.89
CA LEU A 454 12.56 -66.99 -43.30
C LEU A 454 14.05 -67.22 -43.53
N LEU A 455 14.91 -66.43 -42.89
CA LEU A 455 16.36 -66.63 -42.93
C LEU A 455 16.74 -67.95 -42.27
N LYS A 456 16.12 -68.29 -41.12
CA LYS A 456 16.30 -69.60 -40.50
C LYS A 456 15.89 -70.71 -41.48
N GLN A 457 14.72 -70.60 -42.11
CA GLN A 457 14.26 -71.57 -43.11
C GLN A 457 15.22 -71.69 -44.32
N TYR A 458 15.78 -70.59 -44.79
CA TYR A 458 16.77 -70.61 -45.87
C TYR A 458 18.08 -71.29 -45.44
N LEU A 459 18.60 -70.95 -44.26
CA LEU A 459 19.80 -71.58 -43.70
C LEU A 459 19.59 -73.08 -43.44
N ASP A 460 18.41 -73.45 -42.93
CA ASP A 460 17.97 -74.83 -42.75
C ASP A 460 17.77 -75.55 -44.12
N GLY A 461 17.46 -74.82 -45.19
CA GLY A 461 17.36 -75.37 -46.55
C GLY A 461 18.72 -75.59 -47.24
N VAL A 462 19.76 -74.87 -46.82
CA VAL A 462 21.12 -74.94 -47.38
C VAL A 462 22.05 -75.81 -46.53
N SER A 463 21.84 -75.87 -45.21
CA SER A 463 22.61 -76.66 -44.26
C SER A 463 21.87 -77.94 -43.85
N VAL A 464 22.58 -79.05 -43.69
CA VAL A 464 21.99 -80.30 -43.20
C VAL A 464 22.14 -80.35 -41.67
N ASN A 465 21.11 -79.90 -40.96
CA ASN A 465 21.04 -79.90 -39.49
C ASN A 465 20.02 -80.95 -38.97
N GLU A 466 20.15 -81.38 -37.72
CA GLU A 466 19.27 -82.40 -37.09
C GLU A 466 17.79 -81.97 -37.05
N ASP A 467 17.51 -80.68 -36.84
CA ASP A 467 16.17 -80.08 -36.91
C ASP A 467 15.54 -80.18 -38.32
N VAL A 468 16.37 -80.23 -39.38
CA VAL A 468 15.92 -80.29 -40.79
C VAL A 468 15.62 -81.72 -41.21
N MET A 469 16.37 -82.69 -40.66
CA MET A 469 16.20 -84.11 -40.95
C MET A 469 15.04 -84.75 -40.17
N SER A 470 14.63 -84.13 -39.04
CA SER A 470 13.50 -84.58 -38.23
C SER A 470 12.13 -84.04 -38.71
N GLY A 471 12.12 -82.96 -39.49
CA GLY A 471 10.93 -82.39 -40.12
C GLY A 471 10.72 -82.84 -41.58
N PRO A 472 9.53 -82.58 -42.18
CA PRO A 472 9.31 -82.85 -43.60
C PRO A 472 10.20 -81.95 -44.46
N ASN A 473 11.08 -82.57 -45.23
CA ASN A 473 12.15 -81.90 -45.99
C ASN A 473 12.28 -82.51 -47.41
N PRO A 474 12.80 -81.75 -48.40
CA PRO A 474 13.01 -82.25 -49.77
C PRO A 474 14.22 -83.19 -49.91
N LEU A 475 15.08 -83.28 -48.88
CA LEU A 475 16.30 -84.11 -48.88
C LEU A 475 16.01 -85.60 -48.64
N LEU A 476 14.92 -85.93 -47.94
CA LEU A 476 14.52 -87.32 -47.66
C LEU A 476 12.99 -87.47 -47.77
N VAL A 477 12.51 -87.77 -48.97
CA VAL A 477 11.07 -87.86 -49.28
C VAL A 477 10.53 -89.24 -48.94
N VAL A 478 9.68 -89.32 -47.92
CA VAL A 478 8.96 -90.55 -47.53
C VAL A 478 7.49 -90.42 -47.95
N ASN A 479 6.98 -91.38 -48.71
CA ASN A 479 5.58 -91.48 -49.13
C ASN A 479 5.03 -90.30 -49.97
N ASN A 480 5.80 -89.78 -50.94
CA ASN A 480 5.37 -88.73 -51.89
C ASN A 480 4.80 -87.44 -51.26
N ARG A 481 5.05 -87.19 -49.98
CA ARG A 481 4.58 -85.98 -49.29
C ARG A 481 5.61 -84.86 -49.42
N ILE A 482 5.60 -84.16 -50.55
CA ILE A 482 6.35 -82.91 -50.74
C ILE A 482 5.35 -81.75 -50.61
N GLN A 483 5.45 -80.98 -49.54
CA GLN A 483 4.75 -79.68 -49.41
C GLN A 483 5.78 -78.57 -49.62
N LEU A 484 5.91 -78.12 -50.88
CA LEU A 484 6.88 -77.10 -51.30
C LEU A 484 6.58 -75.69 -50.74
N ASN A 485 5.38 -75.46 -50.21
CA ASN A 485 4.99 -74.19 -49.61
C ASN A 485 4.61 -74.39 -48.14
N ARG A 486 5.58 -74.32 -47.24
CA ARG A 486 5.29 -74.15 -45.81
C ARG A 486 5.04 -72.64 -45.56
N PRO A 487 3.92 -72.24 -44.92
CA PRO A 487 3.81 -70.89 -44.40
C PRO A 487 4.91 -70.66 -43.34
N PRO A 488 5.33 -69.40 -43.09
CA PRO A 488 6.38 -69.09 -42.14
C PRO A 488 6.08 -69.75 -40.78
N VAL A 489 7.11 -70.35 -40.18
CA VAL A 489 7.02 -71.00 -38.87
C VAL A 489 6.65 -69.94 -37.83
N GLU A 490 5.39 -69.94 -37.37
CA GLU A 490 5.03 -69.24 -36.14
C GLU A 490 5.74 -69.91 -34.98
N ARG A 491 6.64 -69.17 -34.30
CA ARG A 491 7.14 -69.60 -33.01
C ARG A 491 6.00 -69.48 -32.01
N VAL A 492 5.52 -70.62 -31.51
CA VAL A 492 4.78 -70.64 -30.25
C VAL A 492 5.79 -70.28 -29.17
N ASP A 493 5.73 -69.06 -28.65
CA ASP A 493 6.53 -68.68 -27.50
C ASP A 493 6.16 -69.59 -26.33
N LYS A 494 7.14 -70.38 -25.86
CA LYS A 494 6.99 -71.09 -24.59
C LYS A 494 6.88 -70.04 -23.48
N PRO A 495 5.90 -70.11 -22.57
CA PRO A 495 5.79 -69.15 -21.49
C PRO A 495 7.04 -69.26 -20.61
N ILE A 496 7.81 -68.18 -20.52
CA ILE A 496 8.92 -68.06 -19.58
C ILE A 496 8.29 -67.63 -18.25
N ILE A 497 8.32 -68.53 -17.27
CA ILE A 497 7.98 -68.22 -15.89
C ILE A 497 9.19 -67.47 -15.31
N GLU A 498 9.11 -66.15 -15.21
CA GLU A 498 10.10 -65.37 -14.48
C GLU A 498 9.94 -65.64 -12.98
N ALA A 499 11.06 -66.02 -12.34
CA ALA A 499 11.12 -66.31 -10.92
C ALA A 499 10.79 -65.07 -10.07
N ALA A 500 10.00 -65.29 -9.02
CA ALA A 500 9.51 -64.30 -8.08
C ALA A 500 10.61 -63.36 -7.54
N HIS A 501 10.49 -62.06 -7.82
CA HIS A 501 11.11 -61.03 -7.01
C HIS A 501 10.31 -60.88 -5.70
N VAL A 502 10.81 -61.49 -4.63
CA VAL A 502 10.30 -61.24 -3.27
C VAL A 502 10.85 -59.89 -2.81
N ILE A 503 9.99 -58.86 -2.82
CA ILE A 503 10.27 -57.58 -2.17
C ILE A 503 10.03 -57.77 -0.66
N GLN A 504 11.11 -57.85 0.12
CA GLN A 504 11.04 -57.73 1.57
C GLN A 504 10.81 -56.27 1.95
N ASN A 505 9.55 -55.92 2.27
CA ASN A 505 9.24 -54.68 2.95
C ASN A 505 9.76 -54.74 4.40
N ARG A 506 10.92 -54.10 4.65
CA ARG A 506 11.31 -53.70 6.02
C ARG A 506 10.71 -52.34 6.32
N ILE A 507 9.70 -52.36 7.17
CA ILE A 507 9.11 -51.20 7.82
C ILE A 507 10.13 -50.61 8.80
N ARG A 508 10.42 -49.31 8.69
CA ARG A 508 10.81 -48.46 9.81
C ARG A 508 10.26 -47.06 9.61
#